data_AF-A0A6G2V410-F1
#
_entry.id   AF-A0A6G2V410-F1
#
_cell.length_a   1.000
_cell.length_b   1.000
_cell.length_c   1.000
_cell.angle_alpha   90.00
_cell.angle_beta   90.00
_cell.angle_gamma   90.00
#
_symmetry.space_group_name_H-M   'P 1'
#
loop_
_entity.id
_entity.type
_entity.pdbx_description
1 polymer ?
#
loop_
_entity_poly.entity_id
_entity_poly.type
_entity_poly.pdbx_seq_one_letter_code
_entity_poly.pdbx_strand_id
1 'polypeptide(L)'
;MNAQELATALRGKLIVSCQAPPGDPMRETATLVRLAQSAVAGGGAAIRANEPEVVAAITAAVDLPVIGLWKDGDTGVYITPTVRHALAVAGAGAAVVAADATDRPRPDGSTFAELA
;
A
#
# COMPACT_ATOMS: atom_id res chain seq x y z
N MET A 1 9.19 -13.92 6.24
CA MET A 1 8.47 -14.51 5.10
C MET A 1 9.08 -13.93 3.83
N ASN A 2 9.42 -14.75 2.85
CA ASN A 2 9.89 -14.29 1.54
C ASN A 2 8.71 -14.05 0.57
N ALA A 3 8.96 -13.48 -0.61
CA ALA A 3 7.93 -13.15 -1.58
C ALA A 3 7.12 -14.37 -2.05
N GLN A 4 7.76 -15.54 -2.22
CA GLN A 4 7.12 -16.76 -2.69
C GLN A 4 6.18 -17.35 -1.63
N GLU A 5 6.61 -17.34 -0.37
CA GLU A 5 5.79 -17.75 0.78
C GLU A 5 4.55 -16.85 0.90
N LEU A 6 4.72 -15.53 0.77
CA LEU A 6 3.62 -14.58 0.81
C LEU A 6 2.63 -14.81 -0.33
N ALA A 7 3.11 -14.93 -1.57
CA ALA A 7 2.26 -15.19 -2.73
C ALA A 7 1.48 -16.51 -2.59
N THR A 8 2.08 -17.52 -1.96
CA THR A 8 1.44 -18.80 -1.68
C THR A 8 0.36 -18.65 -0.61
N ALA A 9 0.64 -17.95 0.49
CA ALA A 9 -0.32 -17.70 1.56
C ALA A 9 -1.55 -16.88 1.10
N LEU A 10 -1.37 -15.98 0.13
CA LEU A 10 -2.44 -15.13 -0.43
C LEU A 10 -3.22 -15.79 -1.58
N ARG A 11 -2.82 -16.96 -2.07
CA ARG A 11 -3.47 -17.61 -3.22
C ARG A 11 -4.94 -17.95 -2.92
N GLY A 12 -5.84 -17.46 -3.77
CA GLY A 12 -7.28 -17.69 -3.64
C GLY A 12 -7.92 -16.95 -2.46
N LYS A 13 -7.24 -15.95 -1.89
CA LYS A 13 -7.74 -15.13 -0.78
C LYS A 13 -8.08 -13.71 -1.24
N LEU A 14 -8.91 -13.03 -0.45
CA LEU A 14 -9.28 -11.64 -0.67
C LEU A 14 -8.26 -10.70 -0.03
N ILE A 15 -7.79 -9.72 -0.82
CA ILE A 15 -7.02 -8.57 -0.35
C ILE A 15 -7.96 -7.37 -0.37
N VAL A 16 -8.13 -6.69 0.76
CA VAL A 16 -9.04 -5.53 0.86
C VAL A 16 -8.24 -4.24 0.79
N SER A 17 -8.62 -3.34 -0.11
CA SER A 17 -7.99 -2.02 -0.25
C SER A 17 -8.71 -0.97 0.59
N CYS A 18 -8.12 -0.59 1.73
CA CYS A 18 -8.65 0.39 2.66
C CYS A 18 -8.07 1.78 2.35
N GLN A 19 -8.71 2.51 1.42
CA GLN A 19 -8.26 3.82 0.95
C GLN A 19 -9.45 4.76 0.80
N ALA A 20 -9.23 6.05 1.04
CA ALA A 20 -10.21 7.11 0.81
C ALA A 20 -9.53 8.26 0.03
N PRO A 21 -10.08 8.69 -1.13
CA PRO A 21 -9.51 9.77 -1.92
C PRO A 21 -9.64 11.13 -1.22
N PRO A 22 -8.89 12.16 -1.64
CA PRO A 22 -9.04 13.52 -1.14
C PRO A 22 -10.50 13.99 -1.21
N GLY A 23 -11.00 14.58 -0.12
CA GLY A 23 -12.40 15.04 0.00
C GLY A 23 -13.40 13.98 0.41
N ASP A 24 -13.01 12.71 0.50
CA ASP A 24 -13.88 11.64 0.99
C ASP A 24 -14.09 11.74 2.51
N PRO A 25 -15.33 11.61 3.03
CA PRO A 25 -15.61 11.70 4.45
C PRO A 25 -14.93 10.62 5.29
N MET A 26 -14.51 9.51 4.69
CA MET A 26 -13.77 8.43 5.36
C MET A 26 -12.26 8.69 5.41
N ARG A 27 -11.77 9.80 4.85
CA ARG A 27 -10.34 10.15 4.80
C ARG A 27 -9.81 10.64 6.15
N GLU A 28 -9.81 9.73 7.10
CA GLU A 28 -9.20 9.88 8.41
C GLU A 28 -8.45 8.59 8.73
N THR A 29 -7.18 8.69 9.16
CA THR A 29 -6.33 7.53 9.45
C THR A 29 -7.03 6.53 10.39
N ALA A 30 -7.65 7.01 11.46
CA ALA A 30 -8.39 6.16 12.41
C ALA A 30 -9.58 5.42 11.76
N THR A 31 -10.29 6.06 10.83
CA THR A 31 -11.40 5.45 10.10
C THR A 31 -10.92 4.38 9.13
N LEU A 32 -9.80 4.61 8.43
CA LEU A 32 -9.19 3.60 7.56
C LEU A 32 -8.63 2.41 8.34
N VAL A 33 -8.11 2.64 9.56
CA VAL A 33 -7.72 1.56 10.47
C VAL A 33 -8.93 0.70 10.88
N ARG A 34 -10.05 1.32 11.26
CA ARG A 34 -11.30 0.58 11.57
C ARG A 34 -11.81 -0.22 10.37
N LEU A 35 -11.69 0.33 9.16
CA LEU A 35 -12.03 -0.38 7.92
C LEU A 35 -11.12 -1.59 7.70
N ALA A 36 -9.81 -1.47 7.95
CA ALA A 36 -8.86 -2.57 7.86
C ALA A 36 -9.16 -3.67 8.90
N GLN A 37 -9.45 -3.31 10.15
CA GLN A 37 -9.87 -4.26 11.18
C GLN A 37 -11.18 -4.98 10.79
N SER A 38 -12.12 -4.27 10.17
CA SER A 38 -13.36 -4.85 9.67
C SER A 38 -13.10 -5.84 8.53
N ALA A 39 -12.17 -5.53 7.63
CA ALA A 39 -11.72 -6.43 6.58
C ALA A 39 -11.06 -7.70 7.13
N VAL A 40 -10.24 -7.58 8.18
CA VAL A 40 -9.66 -8.73 8.90
C VAL A 40 -10.76 -9.60 9.51
N ALA A 41 -11.70 -8.99 10.25
CA ALA A 41 -12.82 -9.70 10.86
C ALA A 41 -13.72 -10.40 9.82
N GLY A 42 -13.84 -9.83 8.63
CA GLY A 42 -14.55 -10.41 7.48
C GLY A 42 -13.80 -11.54 6.76
N GLY A 43 -12.59 -11.91 7.20
CA GLY A 43 -11.80 -12.98 6.60
C GLY A 43 -10.89 -12.54 5.44
N GLY A 44 -10.59 -11.24 5.33
CA GLY A 44 -9.53 -10.75 4.46
C GLY A 44 -8.17 -11.35 4.84
N ALA A 45 -7.28 -11.54 3.87
CA ALA A 45 -5.96 -12.14 4.09
C ALA A 45 -4.80 -11.14 4.00
N ALA A 46 -5.05 -9.95 3.47
CA ALA A 46 -4.10 -8.83 3.43
C ALA A 46 -4.86 -7.51 3.27
N ILE A 47 -4.20 -6.42 3.65
CA ILE A 47 -4.72 -5.07 3.46
C ILE A 47 -3.88 -4.33 2.44
N ARG A 48 -4.50 -3.53 1.57
CA ARG A 48 -3.81 -2.54 0.74
C ARG A 48 -4.13 -1.13 1.21
N ALA A 49 -3.11 -0.34 1.48
CA ALA A 49 -3.25 1.00 2.04
C ALA A 49 -2.45 2.05 1.26
N ASN A 50 -2.93 3.29 1.28
CA ASN A 50 -2.31 4.43 0.63
C ASN A 50 -1.80 5.43 1.69
N GLU A 51 -0.63 5.99 1.45
CA GLU A 51 0.12 6.94 2.29
C GLU A 51 0.89 6.27 3.44
N PRO A 52 2.17 6.65 3.68
CA PRO A 52 3.01 6.03 4.70
C PRO A 52 2.40 6.07 6.11
N GLU A 53 1.72 7.16 6.49
CA GLU A 53 1.07 7.27 7.80
C GLU A 53 -0.02 6.21 7.99
N VAL A 54 -0.89 6.03 7.00
CA VAL A 54 -1.98 5.06 7.06
C VAL A 54 -1.44 3.63 6.98
N VAL A 55 -0.40 3.40 6.16
CA VAL A 55 0.29 2.10 6.11
C VAL A 55 0.85 1.74 7.48
N ALA A 56 1.55 2.66 8.15
CA ALA A 56 2.10 2.43 9.48
C ALA A 56 0.99 2.17 10.52
N ALA A 57 -0.07 2.97 10.50
CA ALA A 57 -1.19 2.84 11.43
C ALA A 57 -1.92 1.50 11.27
N ILE A 58 -2.17 1.05 10.03
CA ILE A 58 -2.80 -0.25 9.76
C ILE A 58 -1.86 -1.39 10.14
N THR A 59 -0.57 -1.30 9.77
CA THR A 59 0.42 -2.33 10.10
C THR A 59 0.53 -2.53 11.62
N ALA A 60 0.41 -1.48 12.42
CA ALA A 60 0.40 -1.56 13.88
C ALA A 60 -0.91 -2.13 14.46
N ALA A 61 -2.01 -2.14 13.69
CA ALA A 61 -3.35 -2.46 14.17
C ALA A 61 -3.89 -3.82 13.70
N VAL A 62 -3.22 -4.50 12.77
CA VAL A 62 -3.64 -5.79 12.22
C VAL A 62 -2.46 -6.76 12.07
N ASP A 63 -2.71 -8.06 12.28
CA ASP A 63 -1.69 -9.12 12.14
C ASP A 63 -1.54 -9.65 10.69
N LEU A 64 -2.19 -9.00 9.72
CA LEU A 64 -2.15 -9.38 8.31
C LEU A 64 -1.09 -8.58 7.53
N PRO A 65 -0.48 -9.16 6.47
CA PRO A 65 0.44 -8.41 5.62
C PRO A 65 -0.23 -7.20 4.98
N VAL A 66 0.48 -6.07 5.00
CA VAL A 66 0.05 -4.81 4.39
C VAL A 66 0.81 -4.56 3.09
N ILE A 67 0.05 -4.37 2.00
CA ILE A 67 0.54 -3.89 0.71
C ILE A 67 0.41 -2.37 0.70
N GLY A 68 1.52 -1.67 0.89
CA GLY A 68 1.54 -0.22 0.92
C GLY A 68 1.78 0.39 -0.45
N LEU A 69 1.29 1.61 -0.65
CA LEU A 69 1.68 2.50 -1.75
C LEU A 69 1.55 3.95 -1.31
N TRP A 70 2.07 4.87 -2.13
CA TRP A 70 1.83 6.29 -1.93
C TRP A 70 1.44 6.95 -3.24
N LYS A 71 0.17 7.37 -3.36
CA LYS A 71 -0.31 8.22 -4.43
C LYS A 71 0.16 9.65 -4.22
N ASP A 72 0.99 10.14 -5.13
CA ASP A 72 1.46 11.52 -5.15
C ASP A 72 1.42 12.06 -6.59
N GLY A 73 0.64 13.12 -6.81
CA GLY A 73 0.34 13.70 -8.13
C GLY A 73 -1.01 13.31 -8.74
N ASP A 74 -1.44 14.08 -9.74
CA ASP A 74 -2.75 13.94 -10.41
C ASP A 74 -2.67 13.29 -11.81
N THR A 75 -1.51 13.33 -12.45
CA THR A 75 -1.30 12.86 -13.83
C THR A 75 0.01 12.08 -13.96
N GLY A 76 0.15 11.31 -15.04
CA GLY A 76 1.37 10.53 -15.29
C GLY A 76 1.54 9.35 -14.32
N VAL A 77 2.78 9.09 -13.92
CA VAL A 77 3.12 8.11 -12.88
C VAL A 77 2.87 8.75 -11.51
N TYR A 78 1.85 8.26 -10.80
CA TYR A 78 1.46 8.80 -9.49
C TYR A 78 1.36 7.73 -8.39
N ILE A 79 1.33 6.43 -8.72
CA ILE A 79 1.33 5.35 -7.71
C ILE A 79 2.78 5.01 -7.35
N THR A 80 3.21 5.44 -6.18
CA THR A 80 4.58 5.32 -5.65
C THR A 80 5.61 5.82 -6.69
N PRO A 81 5.58 7.12 -7.00
CA PRO A 81 6.17 7.66 -8.22
C PRO A 81 7.67 7.94 -8.15
N THR A 82 8.34 7.70 -7.02
CA THR A 82 9.81 7.85 -6.93
C THR A 82 10.40 6.81 -5.97
N VAL A 83 11.73 6.66 -5.98
CA VAL A 83 12.46 5.82 -5.00
C VAL A 83 12.15 6.26 -3.56
N ARG A 84 12.09 7.57 -3.31
CA ARG A 84 11.72 8.15 -2.00
C ARG A 84 10.36 7.64 -1.53
N HIS A 85 9.39 7.54 -2.43
CA HIS A 85 8.05 7.03 -2.08
C HIS A 85 8.11 5.55 -1.71
N ALA A 86 8.83 4.74 -2.50
CA ALA A 86 8.98 3.31 -2.23
C ALA A 86 9.63 3.06 -0.86
N LEU A 87 10.73 3.77 -0.57
CA LEU A 87 11.42 3.69 0.73
C LEU A 87 10.56 4.16 1.90
N ALA A 88 9.77 5.23 1.72
CA ALA A 88 8.86 5.70 2.77
C ALA A 88 7.77 4.67 3.09
N VAL A 89 7.22 4.01 2.08
CA VAL A 89 6.21 2.95 2.25
C VAL A 89 6.83 1.70 2.89
N ALA A 90 8.04 1.31 2.49
CA ALA A 90 8.77 0.21 3.13
C ALA A 90 9.09 0.54 4.61
N GLY A 91 9.57 1.76 4.89
CA GLY A 91 9.85 2.25 6.24
C GLY A 91 8.62 2.35 7.14
N ALA A 92 7.42 2.47 6.56
CA ALA A 92 6.15 2.41 7.27
C ALA A 92 5.74 0.98 7.68
N GLY A 93 6.54 -0.05 7.34
CA GLY A 93 6.29 -1.44 7.73
C GLY A 93 5.50 -2.26 6.72
N ALA A 94 5.33 -1.77 5.49
CA ALA A 94 4.67 -2.55 4.44
C ALA A 94 5.42 -3.86 4.16
N ALA A 95 4.68 -4.98 4.10
CA ALA A 95 5.22 -6.27 3.68
C ALA A 95 5.51 -6.29 2.16
N VAL A 96 4.76 -5.50 1.38
CA VAL A 96 4.93 -5.32 -0.06
C VAL A 96 4.73 -3.86 -0.40
N VAL A 97 5.62 -3.30 -1.23
CA VAL A 97 5.43 -1.98 -1.83
C VAL A 97 4.83 -2.15 -3.22
N ALA A 98 3.65 -1.57 -3.46
CA ALA A 98 3.06 -1.47 -4.79
C ALA A 98 3.47 -0.17 -5.46
N ALA A 99 3.83 -0.23 -6.75
CA ALA A 99 4.23 0.92 -7.56
C ALA A 99 3.71 0.80 -8.99
N ASP A 100 3.60 1.94 -9.67
CA ASP A 100 3.34 2.01 -11.11
C ASP A 100 4.53 1.43 -11.89
N ALA A 101 4.25 0.43 -12.72
CA ALA A 101 5.21 -0.31 -13.54
C ALA A 101 5.02 -0.07 -15.04
N THR A 102 4.39 1.04 -15.43
CA THR A 102 4.30 1.44 -16.84
C THR A 102 5.62 2.02 -17.34
N ASP A 103 5.83 2.04 -18.66
CA ASP A 103 7.02 2.62 -19.31
C ASP A 103 6.99 4.16 -19.39
N ARG A 104 6.07 4.82 -18.67
CA ARG A 104 5.99 6.28 -18.64
C ARG A 104 7.14 6.84 -17.79
N PRO A 105 7.67 8.02 -18.14
CA PRO A 105 8.73 8.65 -17.35
C PRO A 105 8.27 8.92 -15.93
N ARG A 106 9.14 8.63 -14.95
CA ARG A 106 8.90 8.87 -13.52
C ARG A 106 9.40 10.27 -13.14
N PRO A 107 8.76 10.96 -12.18
CA PRO A 107 9.13 12.32 -11.78
C PRO A 107 10.57 12.52 -11.33
N ASP A 108 11.22 11.50 -10.76
CA ASP A 108 12.61 11.54 -10.31
C ASP A 108 13.62 11.04 -11.36
N GLY A 109 13.15 10.68 -12.56
CA GLY A 109 13.97 10.10 -13.61
C GLY A 109 14.34 8.62 -13.40
N SER A 110 13.89 7.99 -12.31
CA SER A 110 14.14 6.57 -12.06
C SER A 110 13.34 5.67 -13.01
N THR A 111 13.85 4.46 -13.21
CA THR A 111 13.16 3.33 -13.82
C THR A 111 12.40 2.54 -12.76
N PHE A 112 11.47 1.68 -13.19
CA PHE A 112 10.78 0.77 -12.27
C PHE A 112 11.75 -0.16 -11.51
N ALA A 113 12.82 -0.61 -12.18
CA ALA A 113 13.82 -1.49 -11.57
C ALA A 113 14.63 -0.82 -10.46
N GLU A 114 14.78 0.51 -10.49
CA GLU A 114 15.53 1.29 -9.50
C GLU A 114 14.73 1.60 -8.23
N LEU A 115 13.46 1.16 -8.15
CA LEU A 115 12.65 1.32 -6.93
C LEU A 115 13.00 0.31 -5.83
N ALA A 116 13.74 -0.75 -6.15
CA ALA A 116 14.06 -1.88 -5.28
C ALA A 116 15.52 -1.87 -4.81
#